data_AF-A0A2V8UGV7-F1
#
_entry.id   AF-A0A2V8UGV7-F1
#
_cell.length_a   1.000
_cell.length_b   1.000
_cell.length_c   1.000
_cell.angle_alpha   90.00
_cell.angle_beta   90.00
_cell.angle_gamma   90.00
#
_symmetry.space_group_name_H-M   'P 1'
#
loop_
_entity.id
_entity.type
_entity.pdbx_description
1 polymer ?
#
loop_
_entity_poly.entity_id
_entity_poly.type
_entity_poly.pdbx_seq_one_letter_code
_entity_poly.pdbx_strand_id
1 'polypeptide(L)' 'MTEMEKRAIREALVFTKGDRVMAAYLLGIGRTTLYRKLKEYRLVS' A
#
# COMPACT_ATOMS: atom_id res chain seq x y z
N MET A 1 -0.85 16.04 1.74
CA MET A 1 -0.29 15.19 0.67
C MET A 1 -0.12 13.76 1.17
N THR A 2 0.99 13.49 1.85
CA THR A 2 1.59 12.16 2.03
C THR A 2 0.96 11.26 3.10
N GLU A 3 0.40 11.80 4.19
CA GLU A 3 -0.04 10.94 5.29
C GLU A 3 -1.38 10.23 5.07
N MET A 4 -2.29 10.82 4.29
CA MET A 4 -3.53 10.14 3.94
C MET A 4 -3.26 8.92 3.05
N GLU A 5 -2.32 9.06 2.12
CA GLU A 5 -1.94 7.98 1.21
C GLU A 5 -1.23 6.84 1.95
N LYS A 6 -0.33 7.18 2.88
CA LYS A 6 0.34 6.21 3.74
C LYS A 6 -0.66 5.49 4.67
N ARG A 7 -1.66 6.19 5.21
CA ARG A 7 -2.75 5.57 5.98
C ARG A 7 -3.59 4.63 5.13
N ALA A 8 -4.01 5.06 3.95
CA ALA A 8 -4.79 4.22 3.04
C ALA A 8 -4.04 2.93 2.69
N ILE A 9 -2.75 3.01 2.38
CA ILE A 9 -1.91 1.84 2.12
C ILE A 9 -1.80 0.93 3.35
N ARG A 10 -1.62 1.51 4.53
CA ARG A 10 -1.55 0.74 5.78
C ARG A 10 -2.86 0.04 6.09
N GLU A 11 -3.98 0.74 5.96
CA GLU A 11 -5.32 0.17 6.18
C GLU A 11 -5.62 -0.93 5.17
N ALA A 12 -5.31 -0.71 3.88
CA ALA A 12 -5.45 -1.73 2.86
C ALA A 12 -4.62 -2.98 3.19
N LEU A 13 -3.35 -2.82 3.60
CA LEU A 13 -2.50 -3.96 3.99
C LEU A 13 -3.00 -4.69 5.25
N VAL A 14 -3.51 -3.96 6.24
CA VAL A 14 -4.10 -4.57 7.45
C VAL A 14 -5.37 -5.33 7.07
N PHE A 15 -6.23 -4.73 6.24
CA PHE A 15 -7.48 -5.33 5.77
C PHE A 15 -7.23 -6.60 4.95
N THR A 16 -6.19 -6.59 4.11
CA THR A 16 -5.81 -7.75 3.28
C THR A 16 -4.87 -8.72 3.97
N LYS A 17 -4.59 -8.51 5.27
CA LYS A 17 -3.67 -9.34 6.08
C LYS A 17 -2.28 -9.49 5.46
N GLY A 18 -1.79 -8.44 4.80
CA GLY A 18 -0.48 -8.40 4.16
C GLY A 18 -0.48 -8.82 2.68
N ASP A 19 -1.63 -9.15 2.09
CA ASP A 19 -1.71 -9.37 0.64
C ASP A 19 -1.58 -8.04 -0.12
N ARG A 20 -0.41 -7.86 -0.72
CA ARG A 20 -0.03 -6.67 -1.49
C ARG A 20 -0.80 -6.56 -2.81
N VAL A 21 -1.21 -7.68 -3.42
CA VAL A 21 -1.98 -7.68 -4.67
C VAL A 21 -3.39 -7.21 -4.38
N MET A 22 -4.01 -7.77 -3.35
CA MET A 22 -5.34 -7.38 -2.90
C MET A 22 -5.35 -5.91 -2.40
N ALA A 23 -4.29 -5.46 -1.72
CA ALA A 23 -4.18 -4.08 -1.26
C ALA A 23 -4.05 -3.10 -2.43
N ALA A 24 -3.27 -3.44 -3.46
CA ALA A 24 -3.16 -2.63 -4.68
C ALA A 24 -4.52 -2.53 -5.38
N TYR A 25 -5.26 -3.64 -5.47
CA TYR A 25 -6.60 -3.68 -6.04
C TYR A 25 -7.60 -2.81 -5.26
N LEU A 26 -7.62 -2.91 -3.92
CA LEU A 26 -8.49 -2.10 -3.05
C LEU A 26 -8.20 -0.59 -3.16
N LEU A 27 -6.93 -0.23 -3.35
CA LEU A 27 -6.51 1.16 -3.54
C LEU A 27 -6.71 1.66 -4.97
N GLY A 28 -7.10 0.79 -5.91
CA GLY A 28 -7.24 1.13 -7.33
C GLY A 28 -5.91 1.47 -8.00
N ILE A 29 -4.78 1.01 -7.45
CA ILE A 29 -3.44 1.30 -7.98
C ILE A 29 -2.78 0.03 -8.54
N GLY A 30 -1.87 0.21 -9.50
CA GLY A 30 -1.07 -0.89 -10.00
C GLY A 30 -0.12 -1.46 -8.94
N ARG A 31 0.20 -2.77 -9.06
CA ARG A 31 1.16 -3.47 -8.18
C ARG A 31 2.52 -2.79 -8.10
N THR A 32 3.02 -2.28 -9.23
CA THR A 32 4.27 -1.51 -9.33
C THR A 32 4.21 -0.20 -8.57
N THR A 33 3.08 0.51 -8.63
CA THR A 33 2.84 1.74 -7.86
C THR A 33 2.82 1.46 -6.37
N LEU A 34 2.12 0.41 -5.94
CA LEU A 34 2.11 0.00 -4.54
C LEU A 34 3.52 -0.35 -4.05
N TYR A 35 4.29 -1.13 -4.81
CA TYR A 35 5.66 -1.49 -4.47
C TYR A 35 6.58 -0.27 -4.35
N ARG A 36 6.46 0.69 -5.26
CA ARG A 36 7.24 1.93 -5.22
C ARG A 36 6.93 2.73 -3.97
N LYS A 37 5.64 2.87 -3.62
CA LYS A 37 5.20 3.56 -2.40
C LYS A 37 5.61 2.82 -1.12
N LEU A 38 5.49 1.49 -1.10
CA LEU A 38 5.95 0.66 0.02
C LEU A 38 7.46 0.85 0.30
N LYS A 39 8.27 0.91 -0.77
CA LYS A 39 9.71 1.18 -0.68
C LYS A 39 9.99 2.62 -0.23
N GLU A 40 9.26 3.58 -0.79
CA GLU A 40 9.37 5.02 -0.45
C GLU A 40 9.02 5.30 1.01
N TYR A 41 7.99 4.63 1.54
CA TYR A 41 7.58 4.76 2.94
C TYR A 41 8.33 3.86 3.93
N ARG A 42 9.31 3.06 3.45
CA ARG A 42 10.04 2.05 4.23
C ARG A 42 9.12 1.12 5.04
N LEU A 43 7.97 0.77 4.47
CA LEU A 43 6.98 -0.13 5.12
C LEU A 43 7.34 -1.62 4.97
N VAL A 44 8.42 -1.93 4.28
CA VAL A 44 8.97 -3.27 4.08
C VAL A 44 10.48 -3.16 4.27
N SER A 45 10.97 -3.82 5.32
CA SER A 45 12.37 -4.22 5.47
C SER A 45 12.44 -5.73 5.44
#